data_AF-A0AA35YIY5-F1
#
_entry.id   AF-A0AA35YIY5-F1
#
_cell.length_a   1.000
_cell.length_b   1.000
_cell.length_c   1.000
_cell.angle_alpha   90.00
_cell.angle_beta   90.00
_cell.angle_gamma   90.00
#
_symmetry.space_group_name_H-M   'P 1'
#
loop_
_entity.id
_entity.type
_entity.pdbx_description
1 polymer ?
#
loop_
_entity_poly.entity_id
_entity_poly.type
_entity_poly.pdbx_seq_one_letter_code
_entity_poly.pdbx_strand_id
1 'polypeptide(L)'
;MDKGGDGIERKWAECNYCLDLLAVDPNRNGTTSINKHFNGCKLNPDNIPKQVDDKQQKLSFTKAPNGEGHVYTWKHDDTRIQLALLGLFTIGELPFKFIENEAFIEFVNALNGRVKLPSRHKISRDVVSFYLMERQKLYKHLSNPKTAIHLTTDT
;
A
#
# COMPACT_ATOMS: atom_id res chain seq x y z
N MET A 1 -5.52 -3.76 47.64
CA MET A 1 -6.25 -4.98 48.04
C MET A 1 -7.58 -4.54 48.63
N ASP A 2 -8.64 -4.51 47.83
CA ASP A 2 -9.97 -4.13 48.32
C ASP A 2 -10.74 -5.37 48.76
N LYS A 3 -10.99 -5.46 50.07
CA LYS A 3 -11.85 -6.49 50.66
C LYS A 3 -13.29 -6.03 50.51
N GLY A 4 -14.02 -6.56 49.53
CA GLY A 4 -15.48 -6.51 49.53
C GLY A 4 -16.02 -7.17 50.81
N GLY A 5 -17.08 -6.60 51.38
CA GLY A 5 -17.64 -6.90 52.72
C GLY A 5 -18.14 -8.33 52.99
N ASP A 6 -17.77 -9.28 52.14
CA ASP A 6 -18.20 -10.67 52.11
C ASP A 6 -17.02 -11.63 52.40
N GLY A 7 -15.83 -11.09 52.70
CA GLY A 7 -14.65 -11.87 53.11
C GLY A 7 -13.96 -12.64 51.99
N ILE A 8 -14.44 -12.52 50.74
CA ILE A 8 -13.90 -13.21 49.57
C ILE A 8 -12.81 -12.33 48.91
N GLU A 9 -11.58 -12.84 48.86
CA GLU A 9 -10.46 -12.20 48.16
C GLU A 9 -10.66 -12.28 46.64
N ARG A 10 -11.02 -11.16 46.01
CA ARG A 10 -11.16 -11.07 44.55
C ARG A 10 -9.81 -10.71 43.93
N LYS A 11 -9.34 -11.55 43.01
CA LYS A 11 -8.15 -11.26 42.20
C LYS A 11 -8.57 -10.59 40.90
N TRP A 12 -7.74 -9.66 40.44
CA TRP A 12 -7.98 -8.85 39.26
C TRP A 12 -6.74 -8.91 38.36
N ALA A 13 -6.96 -8.83 37.05
CA ALA A 13 -5.92 -8.65 36.05
C ALA A 13 -6.19 -7.38 35.26
N GLU A 14 -5.16 -6.61 34.98
CA GLU A 14 -5.26 -5.39 34.19
C GLU A 14 -4.91 -5.68 32.73
N CYS A 15 -5.68 -5.13 31.79
CA CYS A 15 -5.34 -5.22 30.38
C CYS A 15 -4.24 -4.23 30.01
N ASN A 16 -3.14 -4.69 29.42
CA ASN A 16 -2.03 -3.83 28.99
C ASN A 16 -2.40 -2.79 27.90
N TYR A 17 -3.54 -2.94 27.24
CA TYR A 17 -3.95 -2.07 26.12
C TYR A 17 -4.97 -1.01 26.52
N CYS A 18 -6.00 -1.39 27.27
CA CYS A 18 -7.07 -0.47 27.68
C CYS A 18 -7.09 -0.18 29.18
N LEU A 19 -6.23 -0.83 29.97
CA LEU A 19 -6.11 -0.68 31.42
C LEU A 19 -7.39 -1.08 32.20
N ASP A 20 -8.33 -1.78 31.54
CA ASP A 20 -9.52 -2.30 32.22
C ASP A 20 -9.14 -3.41 33.20
N LEU A 21 -9.73 -3.37 34.40
CA LEU A 21 -9.59 -4.40 35.43
C LEU A 21 -10.59 -5.53 35.19
N LEU A 22 -10.06 -6.71 34.89
CA LEU A 22 -10.79 -7.94 34.65
C LEU A 22 -10.78 -8.79 35.91
N ALA A 23 -11.95 -9.21 36.36
CA ALA A 23 -12.05 -10.16 37.46
C ALA A 23 -11.48 -11.52 37.03
N VAL A 24 -10.52 -12.03 37.82
CA VAL A 24 -9.88 -13.33 37.59
C VAL A 24 -10.04 -14.14 38.86
N ASP A 25 -10.73 -15.27 38.76
CA ASP A 25 -10.90 -16.21 39.86
C ASP A 25 -10.50 -17.60 39.36
N PRO A 26 -9.45 -18.23 39.92
CA PRO A 26 -8.96 -19.52 39.47
C PRO A 26 -9.98 -20.66 39.63
N ASN A 27 -10.97 -20.52 40.53
CA ASN A 27 -12.01 -21.52 40.77
C ASN A 27 -13.35 -21.18 40.09
N ARG A 28 -13.67 -19.89 39.87
CA ARG A 28 -14.97 -19.46 39.33
C ARG A 28 -14.93 -18.93 37.89
N ASN A 29 -13.89 -18.19 37.51
CA ASN A 29 -13.89 -17.38 36.29
C ASN A 29 -12.80 -17.79 35.28
N GLY A 30 -11.85 -18.65 35.68
CA GLY A 30 -10.84 -19.23 34.80
C GLY A 30 -10.14 -18.19 33.92
N THR A 31 -9.94 -18.53 32.64
CA THR A 31 -9.40 -17.63 31.60
C THR A 31 -10.48 -16.96 30.74
N THR A 32 -11.76 -17.23 31.02
CA THR A 32 -12.89 -16.86 30.15
C THR A 32 -13.10 -15.34 30.07
N SER A 33 -12.95 -14.62 31.19
CA SER A 33 -13.06 -13.15 31.24
C SER A 33 -11.98 -12.48 30.39
N ILE A 34 -10.74 -12.94 30.51
CA ILE A 34 -9.58 -12.47 29.73
C ILE A 34 -9.79 -12.78 28.25
N ASN A 35 -10.20 -14.00 27.88
CA ASN A 35 -10.40 -14.37 26.47
C ASN A 35 -11.52 -13.57 25.80
N LYS A 36 -12.64 -13.32 26.50
CA LYS A 36 -13.72 -12.47 25.98
C LYS A 36 -13.24 -11.04 25.77
N HIS A 37 -12.48 -10.50 26.72
CA HIS A 37 -11.90 -9.17 26.60
C HIS A 37 -10.87 -9.11 25.46
N PHE A 38 -9.96 -10.08 25.36
CA PHE A 38 -8.89 -10.12 24.37
C PHE A 38 -9.42 -10.01 22.94
N ASN A 39 -10.51 -10.72 22.61
CA ASN A 39 -11.14 -10.70 21.28
C ASN A 39 -11.99 -9.44 21.01
N GLY A 40 -12.34 -8.67 22.04
CA GLY A 40 -13.22 -7.49 21.92
C GLY A 40 -12.58 -6.16 22.33
N CYS A 41 -11.34 -6.18 22.81
CA CYS A 41 -10.64 -5.00 23.28
C CYS A 41 -10.39 -4.05 22.12
N LYS A 42 -11.03 -2.87 22.13
CA LYS A 42 -10.93 -1.86 21.07
C LYS A 42 -9.54 -1.25 20.92
N LEU A 43 -8.73 -1.35 21.98
CA LEU A 43 -7.36 -0.82 22.03
C LEU A 43 -6.30 -1.92 21.79
N ASN A 44 -6.71 -3.19 21.67
CA ASN A 44 -5.81 -4.28 21.28
C ASN A 44 -5.44 -4.11 19.79
N PRO A 45 -4.15 -3.97 19.43
CA PRO A 45 -3.70 -3.83 18.04
C PRO A 45 -4.22 -4.89 17.06
N ASP A 46 -4.52 -6.10 17.55
CA ASP A 46 -5.09 -7.18 16.72
C ASP A 46 -6.57 -6.97 16.36
N ASN A 47 -7.32 -6.22 17.18
CA ASN A 47 -8.74 -5.91 16.98
C ASN A 47 -8.99 -4.51 16.43
N ILE A 48 -8.00 -3.62 16.47
CA ILE A 48 -8.10 -2.33 15.79
C ILE A 48 -8.34 -2.64 14.31
N PRO A 49 -9.47 -2.20 13.72
CA PRO A 49 -9.74 -2.46 12.33
C PRO A 49 -8.54 -1.98 11.51
N LYS A 50 -7.84 -2.90 10.86
CA LYS A 50 -6.85 -2.58 9.81
C LYS A 50 -7.63 -2.07 8.60
N GLN A 51 -8.24 -0.90 8.76
CA GLN A 51 -9.12 -0.27 7.79
C GLN A 51 -8.68 1.19 7.69
N VAL A 52 -7.60 1.40 6.95
CA VAL A 52 -7.75 2.37 5.87
C VAL A 52 -8.78 1.73 4.95
N ASP A 53 -10.02 2.20 5.00
CA ASP A 53 -11.13 1.68 4.21
C ASP A 53 -10.74 1.68 2.72
N ASP A 54 -10.40 0.50 2.20
CA ASP A 54 -9.97 0.27 0.82
C ASP A 54 -11.15 0.09 -0.14
N LYS A 55 -12.39 0.20 0.34
CA LYS A 55 -13.58 -0.03 -0.48
C LYS A 55 -14.18 1.25 -1.05
N GLN A 56 -13.91 2.41 -0.45
CA GLN A 56 -14.43 3.69 -0.96
C GLN A 56 -13.51 4.27 -2.04
N GLN A 57 -14.01 4.33 -3.27
CA GLN A 57 -13.33 5.03 -4.36
C GLN A 57 -13.40 6.54 -4.13
N LYS A 58 -12.27 7.25 -4.21
CA LYS A 58 -12.25 8.71 -4.10
C LYS A 58 -12.67 9.31 -5.44
N LEU A 59 -13.59 10.28 -5.43
CA LEU A 59 -13.94 11.03 -6.64
C LEU A 59 -12.92 12.13 -6.86
N SER A 60 -12.44 12.24 -8.09
CA SER A 60 -11.59 13.33 -8.55
C SER A 60 -12.27 14.07 -9.68
N PHE A 61 -12.11 15.38 -9.67
CA PHE A 61 -12.73 16.30 -10.62
C PHE A 61 -11.63 16.95 -11.46
N THR A 62 -11.76 16.86 -12.79
CA THR A 62 -10.93 17.61 -13.73
C THR A 62 -11.82 18.51 -14.57
N LYS A 63 -11.45 19.79 -14.67
CA LYS A 63 -12.05 20.72 -15.63
C LYS A 63 -11.35 20.57 -16.97
N ALA A 64 -12.10 20.26 -18.01
CA ALA A 64 -11.62 20.37 -19.37
C ALA A 64 -11.51 21.86 -19.77
N PRO A 65 -10.66 22.20 -20.76
CA PRO A 65 -10.46 23.58 -21.22
C PRO A 65 -11.75 24.26 -21.73
N ASN A 66 -12.73 23.48 -22.16
CA ASN A 66 -14.05 23.93 -22.62
C ASN A 66 -15.06 24.21 -21.48
N GLY A 67 -14.65 24.08 -20.21
CA GLY A 67 -15.51 24.30 -19.04
C GLY A 67 -16.35 23.10 -18.62
N GLU A 68 -16.27 21.97 -19.32
CA GLU A 68 -16.93 20.71 -18.91
C GLU A 68 -16.16 20.05 -17.75
N GLY A 69 -16.90 19.62 -16.73
CA GLY A 69 -16.36 18.91 -15.58
C GLY A 69 -16.43 17.40 -15.79
N HIS A 70 -15.27 16.74 -15.80
CA HIS A 70 -15.21 15.28 -15.79
C HIS A 70 -15.02 14.78 -14.35
N VAL A 71 -15.91 13.88 -13.93
CA VAL A 71 -15.80 13.14 -12.68
C VAL A 71 -15.19 11.78 -12.98
N TYR A 72 -14.07 11.46 -12.35
CA TYR A 72 -13.47 10.13 -12.41
C TYR A 72 -13.23 9.59 -11.00
N THR A 73 -13.27 8.28 -10.86
CA THR A 73 -12.89 7.63 -9.60
C THR A 73 -11.37 7.43 -9.58
N TRP A 74 -10.72 8.05 -8.62
CA TRP A 74 -9.35 7.73 -8.26
C TRP A 74 -9.34 6.37 -7.57
N LYS A 75 -8.71 5.41 -8.23
CA LYS A 75 -8.45 4.08 -7.71
C LYS A 75 -6.94 3.86 -7.69
N HIS A 76 -6.44 3.30 -6.60
CA HIS A 76 -5.08 2.81 -6.54
C HIS A 76 -4.93 1.66 -7.55
N ASP A 77 -4.01 1.84 -8.50
CA ASP A 77 -3.71 0.90 -9.58
C ASP A 77 -2.21 0.67 -9.63
N ASP A 78 -1.77 -0.43 -9.02
CA ASP A 78 -0.35 -0.80 -8.96
C ASP A 78 0.28 -0.95 -10.35
N THR A 79 -0.49 -1.42 -11.33
CA THR A 79 0.01 -1.62 -12.69
C THR A 79 0.29 -0.26 -13.33
N ARG A 80 -0.65 0.69 -13.20
CA ARG A 80 -0.47 2.05 -13.70
C ARG A 80 0.70 2.76 -13.00
N ILE A 81 0.84 2.60 -11.69
CA ILE A 81 1.92 3.21 -10.91
C ILE A 81 3.28 2.64 -11.34
N GLN A 82 3.37 1.32 -11.49
CA GLN A 82 4.59 0.65 -11.94
C GLN A 82 4.99 1.09 -13.35
N LEU A 83 4.04 1.22 -14.29
CA LEU A 83 4.32 1.70 -15.64
C LEU A 83 4.77 3.16 -15.65
N ALA A 84 4.14 4.02 -14.84
CA ALA A 84 4.55 5.41 -14.69
C ALA A 84 5.98 5.52 -14.12
N LEU A 85 6.31 4.69 -13.12
CA LEU A 85 7.63 4.62 -12.54
C LEU A 85 8.67 4.16 -13.56
N LEU A 86 8.38 3.12 -14.34
CA LEU A 86 9.26 2.68 -15.44
C LEU A 86 9.49 3.80 -16.47
N GLY A 87 8.42 4.49 -16.86
CA GLY A 87 8.49 5.63 -17.77
C GLY A 87 9.38 6.76 -17.25
N LEU A 88 9.34 7.03 -15.94
CA LEU A 88 10.21 8.02 -15.32
C LEU A 88 11.70 7.69 -15.51
N PHE A 89 12.10 6.42 -15.37
CA PHE A 89 13.49 6.01 -15.56
C PHE A 89 13.89 5.89 -17.03
N THR A 90 13.00 5.40 -17.90
CA THR A 90 13.33 5.18 -19.31
C THR A 90 13.25 6.45 -20.14
N ILE A 91 12.20 7.27 -19.97
CA ILE A 91 12.03 8.53 -20.70
C ILE A 91 12.88 9.63 -20.08
N GLY A 92 12.95 9.65 -18.74
CA GLY A 92 13.74 10.63 -18.01
C GLY A 92 15.23 10.31 -17.92
N GLU A 93 15.67 9.16 -18.45
CA GLU A 93 17.08 8.73 -18.47
C GLU A 93 17.74 8.85 -17.06
N LEU A 94 16.99 8.53 -16.01
CA LEU A 94 17.43 8.74 -14.64
C LEU A 94 18.31 7.59 -14.14
N PRO A 95 19.35 7.85 -13.32
CA PRO A 95 20.11 6.79 -12.66
C PRO A 95 19.20 5.96 -11.74
N PHE A 96 19.30 4.62 -11.79
CA PHE A 96 18.44 3.75 -10.94
C PHE A 96 18.58 4.00 -9.43
N LYS A 97 19.70 4.57 -8.98
CA LYS A 97 19.89 4.99 -7.59
C LYS A 97 18.90 6.08 -7.16
N PHE A 98 18.33 6.84 -8.10
CA PHE A 98 17.36 7.89 -7.83
C PHE A 98 16.13 7.38 -7.05
N ILE A 99 15.73 6.12 -7.23
CA ILE A 99 14.58 5.58 -6.49
C ILE A 99 14.79 5.52 -4.97
N GLU A 100 16.05 5.47 -4.54
CA GLU A 100 16.46 5.43 -3.13
C GLU A 100 16.74 6.84 -2.58
N ASN A 101 16.48 7.90 -3.36
CA ASN A 101 16.63 9.28 -2.91
C ASN A 101 15.55 9.60 -1.86
N GLU A 102 15.97 10.11 -0.70
CA GLU A 102 15.06 10.40 0.42
C GLU A 102 13.98 11.42 0.08
N ALA A 103 14.32 12.48 -0.67
CA ALA A 103 13.34 13.49 -1.08
C ALA A 103 12.32 12.92 -2.08
N PHE A 104 12.74 12.02 -2.96
CA PHE A 104 11.83 11.32 -3.86
C PHE A 104 10.92 10.35 -3.11
N ILE A 105 11.45 9.59 -2.16
CA ILE A 105 10.67 8.69 -1.31
C ILE A 105 9.61 9.48 -0.54
N GLU A 106 9.98 10.60 0.09
CA GLU A 106 9.05 11.45 0.83
C GLU A 106 7.99 12.06 -0.09
N PHE A 107 8.38 12.51 -1.29
CA PHE A 107 7.45 12.99 -2.30
C PHE A 107 6.40 11.93 -2.67
N VAL A 108 6.82 10.68 -2.91
CA VAL A 108 5.90 9.58 -3.24
C VAL A 108 5.00 9.24 -2.06
N ASN A 109 5.53 9.21 -0.84
CA ASN A 109 4.75 8.98 0.38
C ASN A 109 3.68 10.05 0.60
N ALA A 110 4.02 11.32 0.36
CA ALA A 110 3.09 12.44 0.46
C ALA A 110 1.97 12.37 -0.59
N LEU A 111 2.27 11.90 -1.80
CA LEU A 111 1.27 11.67 -2.85
C LEU A 111 0.36 10.47 -2.54
N ASN A 112 0.95 9.35 -2.14
CA ASN A 112 0.24 8.12 -1.81
C ASN A 112 1.09 7.19 -0.94
N GLY A 113 0.91 7.25 0.38
CA GLY A 113 1.63 6.42 1.35
C GLY A 113 1.39 4.90 1.25
N ARG A 114 0.54 4.42 0.33
CA ARG A 114 0.39 2.98 0.04
C ARG A 114 1.40 2.46 -0.98
N VAL A 115 2.00 3.33 -1.78
CA VAL A 115 2.96 2.94 -2.80
C VAL A 115 4.25 2.48 -2.13
N LYS A 116 4.61 1.22 -2.34
CA LYS A 116 5.92 0.70 -1.92
C LYS A 116 6.89 0.83 -3.08
N LEU A 117 7.87 1.72 -2.93
CA LEU A 117 8.90 1.88 -3.94
C LEU A 117 9.79 0.62 -4.04
N PRO A 118 10.04 0.10 -5.25
CA PRO A 118 10.98 -0.99 -5.45
C PRO A 118 12.44 -0.55 -5.22
N SER A 119 13.33 -1.53 -5.02
CA SER A 119 14.77 -1.25 -4.96
C SER A 119 15.36 -0.91 -6.32
N ARG A 120 16.54 -0.26 -6.33
CA ARG A 120 17.27 0.03 -7.57
C ARG A 120 17.49 -1.20 -8.47
N HIS A 121 17.73 -2.36 -7.85
CA HIS A 121 17.97 -3.62 -8.57
C HIS A 121 16.67 -4.19 -9.16
N LYS A 122 15.54 -3.95 -8.49
CA LYS A 122 14.24 -4.33 -9.05
C LYS A 122 13.88 -3.44 -10.23
N ILE A 123 14.02 -2.13 -10.14
CA ILE A 123 13.80 -1.23 -11.28
C ILE A 123 14.67 -1.61 -12.47
N SER A 124 15.96 -1.86 -12.26
CA SER A 124 16.85 -2.28 -13.34
C SER A 124 16.35 -3.54 -14.06
N ARG A 125 15.91 -4.57 -13.31
CA ARG A 125 15.31 -5.77 -13.91
C ARG A 125 14.00 -5.48 -14.63
N ASP A 126 13.13 -4.67 -14.02
CA ASP A 126 11.82 -4.34 -14.58
C ASP A 126 11.98 -3.53 -15.89
N VAL A 127 12.98 -2.63 -15.99
CA VAL A 127 13.33 -1.91 -17.23
C VAL A 127 13.79 -2.86 -18.32
N VAL A 128 14.64 -3.84 -17.99
CA VAL A 128 15.06 -4.88 -18.96
C VAL A 128 13.85 -5.67 -19.46
N SER A 129 12.97 -6.10 -18.56
CA SER A 129 11.73 -6.79 -18.93
C SER A 129 10.83 -5.92 -19.83
N PHE A 130 10.69 -4.64 -19.49
CA PHE A 130 9.92 -3.67 -20.27
C PHE A 130 10.49 -3.52 -21.69
N TYR A 131 11.81 -3.37 -21.82
CA TYR A 131 12.49 -3.35 -23.12
C TYR A 131 12.22 -4.61 -23.95
N LEU A 132 12.33 -5.80 -23.34
CA LEU A 132 12.08 -7.06 -24.06
C LEU A 132 10.64 -7.15 -24.56
N MET A 133 9.67 -6.69 -23.77
CA MET A 133 8.27 -6.63 -24.16
C MET A 133 8.06 -5.66 -25.33
N GLU A 134 8.58 -4.43 -25.25
CA GLU A 134 8.46 -3.44 -26.31
C GLU A 134 9.18 -3.88 -27.59
N ARG A 135 10.37 -4.47 -27.48
CA ARG A 135 11.10 -5.06 -28.61
C ARG A 135 10.27 -6.12 -29.32
N GLN A 136 9.56 -6.98 -28.58
CA GLN A 136 8.69 -8.00 -29.18
C GLN A 136 7.49 -7.37 -29.91
N LYS A 137 6.90 -6.31 -29.37
CA LYS A 137 5.82 -5.56 -30.04
C LYS A 137 6.31 -4.91 -31.32
N LEU A 138 7.47 -4.25 -31.25
CA LEU A 138 8.11 -3.63 -32.41
C LEU A 138 8.44 -4.68 -33.47
N TYR A 139 9.00 -5.83 -33.09
CA TYR A 139 9.30 -6.92 -34.01
C TYR A 139 8.04 -7.41 -34.73
N LYS A 140 6.91 -7.60 -34.02
CA LYS A 140 5.64 -7.97 -34.65
C LYS A 140 5.14 -6.91 -35.63
N HIS A 141 5.32 -5.63 -35.31
CA HIS A 141 4.93 -4.53 -36.18
C HIS A 141 5.80 -4.44 -37.45
N LEU A 142 7.11 -4.61 -37.30
CA LEU A 142 8.09 -4.59 -38.40
C LEU A 142 8.03 -5.86 -39.26
N SER A 143 7.64 -7.00 -38.70
CA SER A 143 7.48 -8.26 -39.44
C SER A 143 6.24 -8.28 -40.34
N ASN A 144 5.39 -7.25 -40.27
CA ASN A 144 4.23 -7.15 -41.14
C ASN A 144 4.69 -6.84 -42.58
N PRO A 145 4.36 -7.68 -43.57
CA PRO A 145 4.80 -7.51 -44.96
C PRO A 145 4.27 -6.23 -45.62
N LYS A 146 3.29 -5.56 -44.99
CA LYS A 146 2.75 -4.26 -45.45
C LYS A 146 3.54 -3.06 -44.92
N THR A 147 4.47 -3.25 -43.99
CA THR A 147 5.26 -2.16 -43.40
C THR A 147 6.52 -1.93 -44.25
N ALA A 148 6.63 -0.75 -44.88
CA ALA A 148 7.89 -0.33 -45.50
C ALA A 148 8.86 0.15 -44.41
N ILE A 149 10.11 -0.28 -44.47
CA ILE A 149 11.14 0.02 -43.47
C ILE A 149 12.30 0.75 -44.15
N HIS A 150 12.67 1.91 -43.60
CA HIS A 150 13.88 2.65 -43.98
C HIS A 150 14.79 2.72 -42.75
N LEU A 151 16.06 2.31 -42.89
CA LEU A 151 17.07 2.44 -41.84
C LEU A 151 18.00 3.59 -42.17
N THR A 152 18.16 4.54 -41.25
CA THR A 152 19.17 5.60 -41.32
C THR A 152 20.27 5.28 -40.33
N THR A 153 21.53 5.41 -40.76
CA THR A 153 22.70 5.30 -39.89
C THR A 153 23.41 6.64 -39.89
N ASP A 154 23.28 7.37 -38.79
CA ASP A 154 24.10 8.55 -38.54
C ASP A 154 25.49 8.10 -38.08
N THR A 155 26.54 8.68 -38.66
CA THR A 155 27.95 8.37 -38.37
C THR A 155 28.57 9.45 -37.50
#